data_AF-A0A941S6X3-F1
#
_entry.id   AF-A0A941S6X3-F1
#
_cell.length_a   1.000
_cell.length_b   1.000
_cell.length_c   1.000
_cell.angle_alpha   90.00
_cell.angle_beta   90.00
_cell.angle_gamma   90.00
#
_symmetry.space_group_name_H-M   'P 1'
#
loop_
_entity.id
_entity.type
_entity.pdbx_description
1 polymer ?
#
loop_
_entity_poly.entity_id
_entity_poly.type
_entity_poly.pdbx_seq_one_letter_code
_entity_poly.pdbx_strand_id
1 'polypeptide(L)'
;MLTLELAVVAILIVINGFLAMAELAIVSSRPARLKMMAGQGRGGARRALALSENPGRFLSTVQIGITLVGVLSGAFSGATLGLRFSQWLGGMGLAPAAAEALGVGGVVVTITY
;
A
#
# COMPACT_ATOMS: atom_id res chain seq x y z
N MET A 1 1.49 -22.34 1.50
CA MET A 1 0.84 -22.53 0.18
C MET A 1 1.10 -21.25 -0.59
N LEU A 2 1.92 -21.30 -1.65
CA LEU A 2 2.38 -20.10 -2.38
C LEU A 2 1.22 -19.20 -2.83
N THR A 3 0.10 -19.80 -3.25
CA THR A 3 -1.10 -19.08 -3.69
C THR A 3 -1.70 -18.19 -2.61
N LEU A 4 -1.70 -18.64 -1.36
CA LEU A 4 -2.20 -17.85 -0.23
C LEU A 4 -1.24 -16.70 0.10
N GLU A 5 0.07 -16.94 0.01
CA GLU A 5 1.09 -15.93 0.23
C GLU A 5 0.95 -14.79 -0.80
N LEU A 6 0.80 -15.14 -2.09
CA LEU A 6 0.55 -14.19 -3.17
C LEU A 6 -0.80 -13.47 -3.03
N ALA A 7 -1.86 -14.17 -2.61
CA ALA A 7 -3.17 -13.55 -2.41
C ALA A 7 -3.13 -12.50 -1.28
N VAL A 8 -2.43 -12.78 -0.18
CA VAL A 8 -2.26 -11.82 0.93
C VAL A 8 -1.51 -10.59 0.45
N VAL A 9 -0.38 -10.77 -0.25
CA VAL A 9 0.40 -9.64 -0.80
C VAL A 9 -0.44 -8.83 -1.79
N ALA A 10 -1.17 -9.48 -2.69
CA ALA A 10 -2.05 -8.80 -3.64
C ALA A 10 -3.13 -7.96 -2.94
N ILE A 11 -3.76 -8.50 -1.89
CA ILE A 11 -4.75 -7.77 -1.09
C ILE A 11 -4.10 -6.55 -0.43
N LEU A 12 -2.92 -6.71 0.17
CA LEU A 12 -2.21 -5.60 0.82
C LEU A 12 -1.84 -4.51 -0.20
N ILE A 13 -1.39 -4.86 -1.40
CA ILE A 13 -1.11 -3.90 -2.48
C ILE A 13 -2.38 -3.15 -2.87
N VAL A 14 -3.51 -3.85 -3.03
CA VAL A 14 -4.80 -3.21 -3.37
C VAL A 14 -5.26 -2.25 -2.26
N ILE A 15 -5.13 -2.64 -1.00
CA ILE A 15 -5.47 -1.76 0.13
C ILE A 15 -4.56 -0.54 0.15
N ASN A 16 -3.25 -0.71 -0.06
CA ASN A 16 -2.30 0.40 -0.11
C ASN A 16 -2.64 1.37 -1.24
N GLY A 17 -2.88 0.85 -2.45
CA GLY A 17 -3.28 1.65 -3.61
C GLY A 17 -4.60 2.37 -3.39
N PHE A 18 -5.59 1.73 -2.75
CA PHE A 18 -6.85 2.38 -2.39
C PHE A 18 -6.65 3.56 -1.43
N LEU A 19 -5.83 3.37 -0.39
CA LEU A 19 -5.50 4.43 0.57
C LEU A 19 -4.78 5.60 -0.11
N ALA A 20 -3.75 5.32 -0.93
CA ALA A 20 -3.02 6.33 -1.68
C ALA A 20 -3.93 7.10 -2.66
N MET A 21 -4.82 6.40 -3.36
CA MET A 21 -5.81 7.04 -4.24
C MET A 21 -6.79 7.92 -3.44
N ALA A 22 -7.22 7.50 -2.26
CA ALA A 22 -8.12 8.29 -1.42
C ALA A 22 -7.47 9.59 -0.92
N GLU A 23 -6.20 9.51 -0.52
CA GLU A 23 -5.37 10.67 -0.18
C GLU A 23 -5.24 11.63 -1.38
N LEU A 24 -4.78 11.12 -2.52
CA LEU A 24 -4.62 11.94 -3.74
C LEU A 24 -5.94 12.52 -4.22
N ALA A 25 -7.05 11.79 -4.11
CA ALA A 25 -8.37 12.28 -4.50
C ALA A 25 -8.81 13.48 -3.65
N ILE A 26 -8.56 13.47 -2.34
CA ILE A 26 -8.88 14.60 -1.47
C ILE A 26 -7.94 15.78 -1.74
N VAL A 27 -6.63 15.54 -1.84
CA VAL A 27 -5.63 16.59 -2.07
C VAL A 27 -5.79 17.25 -3.44
N SER A 28 -6.16 16.50 -4.47
CA SER A 28 -6.37 17.02 -5.84
C SER A 28 -7.78 17.58 -6.08
N SER A 29 -8.72 17.35 -5.15
CA SER A 29 -10.09 17.84 -5.31
C SER A 29 -10.15 19.37 -5.24
N ARG A 30 -11.05 19.96 -6.04
CA ARG A 30 -11.30 21.40 -6.02
C ARG A 30 -12.47 21.71 -5.07
N PRO A 31 -12.27 22.41 -3.95
CA PRO A 31 -13.33 22.70 -2.98
C PRO A 31 -14.54 23.39 -3.61
N ALA A 32 -14.33 24.28 -4.58
CA ALA A 32 -15.42 24.96 -5.30
C ALA A 32 -16.35 24.00 -6.06
N ARG A 33 -15.80 22.96 -6.71
CA ARG A 33 -16.60 21.94 -7.40
C ARG A 33 -17.34 21.05 -6.40
N LEU A 34 -16.70 20.70 -5.28
CA LEU A 34 -17.33 19.93 -4.21
C LEU A 34 -18.50 20.68 -3.57
N LYS A 35 -18.36 21.99 -3.30
CA LYS A 35 -19.44 22.86 -2.81
C LYS A 35 -20.65 22.86 -3.76
N MET A 36 -20.41 23.04 -5.06
CA MET A 36 -21.46 22.98 -6.07
C MET A 36 -22.18 21.62 -6.08
N MET A 37 -21.44 20.51 -6.10
CA MET A 37 -22.02 19.16 -6.10
C MET A 37 -22.76 18.83 -4.80
N ALA A 38 -22.27 19.32 -3.65
CA ALA A 38 -22.93 19.18 -2.36
C ALA A 38 -24.25 19.96 -2.31
N GLY A 39 -24.30 21.15 -2.93
CA GLY A 39 -25.51 21.93 -3.13
C GLY A 39 -26.55 21.25 -4.03
N GLN A 40 -26.10 20.43 -4.98
CA GLN A 40 -26.97 19.56 -5.82
C GLN A 40 -27.46 18.29 -5.10
N GLY A 41 -27.23 18.16 -3.78
CA GLY A 41 -27.69 17.02 -3.00
C GLY A 41 -26.80 15.77 -3.05
N ARG A 42 -25.62 15.81 -3.69
CA ARG A 42 -24.71 14.67 -3.73
C ARG A 42 -24.05 14.44 -2.36
N GLY A 43 -24.52 13.43 -1.62
CA GLY A 43 -24.01 13.10 -0.28
C GLY A 43 -22.50 12.82 -0.24
N GLY A 44 -21.94 12.17 -1.27
CA GLY A 44 -20.51 11.93 -1.40
C GLY A 44 -19.69 13.22 -1.51
N ALA A 45 -20.18 14.21 -2.26
CA ALA A 45 -19.54 15.52 -2.37
C ALA A 45 -19.56 16.29 -1.05
N ARG A 46 -20.63 16.15 -0.26
CA ARG A 46 -20.73 16.76 1.07
C ARG A 46 -19.69 16.19 2.04
N ARG A 47 -19.48 14.86 2.03
CA ARG A 47 -18.44 14.20 2.84
C ARG A 47 -17.04 14.59 2.37
N ALA A 48 -16.78 14.53 1.07
CA ALA A 48 -15.49 14.92 0.50
C ALA A 48 -15.17 16.39 0.79
N LEU A 49 -16.16 17.28 0.75
CA LEU A 49 -15.99 18.68 1.12
C LEU A 49 -15.56 18.84 2.58
N ALA A 50 -16.26 18.18 3.51
CA ALA A 50 -15.92 18.23 4.94
C ALA A 50 -14.50 17.69 5.22
N LEU A 51 -14.10 16.63 4.51
CA LEU A 51 -12.74 16.10 4.58
C LEU A 51 -11.70 17.08 3.98
N SER A 52 -12.04 17.76 2.88
CA SER A 52 -11.15 18.73 2.22
C SER A 52 -10.96 20.05 2.99
N GLU A 53 -11.93 20.44 3.82
CA GLU A 53 -11.86 21.66 4.65
C GLU A 53 -10.94 21.46 5.87
N ASN A 54 -10.80 20.23 6.36
CA ASN A 54 -9.88 19.86 7.44
C ASN A 54 -9.12 18.57 7.09
N PRO A 55 -8.22 18.60 6.10
CA PRO A 55 -7.59 17.40 5.56
C PRO A 55 -6.65 16.73 6.56
N GLY A 56 -6.14 17.47 7.56
CA GLY A 56 -5.14 16.98 8.51
C GLY A 56 -5.51 15.65 9.17
N ARG A 57 -6.72 15.52 9.74
CA ARG A 57 -7.13 14.26 10.40
C ARG A 57 -7.27 13.10 9.41
N PHE A 58 -7.79 13.37 8.21
CA PHE A 58 -7.96 12.37 7.17
C PHE A 58 -6.61 11.87 6.66
N LEU A 59 -5.74 12.80 6.26
CA LEU A 59 -4.41 12.51 5.77
C LEU A 59 -3.58 11.74 6.80
N SER A 60 -3.57 12.18 8.06
CA SER A 60 -2.86 11.44 9.12
C SER A 60 -3.39 10.01 9.31
N THR A 61 -4.71 9.80 9.22
CA THR A 61 -5.30 8.46 9.36
C THR A 61 -4.94 7.57 8.17
N VAL A 62 -5.05 8.09 6.95
CA VAL A 62 -4.71 7.37 5.73
C VAL A 62 -3.21 7.02 5.71
N GLN A 63 -2.36 7.96 6.10
CA GLN A 63 -0.91 7.75 6.14
C GLN A 63 -0.48 6.72 7.19
N ILE A 64 -1.13 6.69 8.36
CA ILE A 64 -0.94 5.61 9.34
C ILE A 64 -1.35 4.27 8.71
N GLY A 65 -2.48 4.24 7.98
CA GLY A 65 -2.92 3.06 7.23
C GLY A 65 -1.90 2.60 6.18
N ILE A 66 -1.36 3.52 5.37
CA ILE A 66 -0.34 3.23 4.35
C ILE A 66 0.92 2.65 5.02
N THR A 67 1.36 3.27 6.11
CA THR A 67 2.53 2.79 6.89
C THR A 67 2.28 1.38 7.43
N LEU A 68 1.12 1.14 8.03
CA LEU A 68 0.77 -0.17 8.58
C LEU A 68 0.76 -1.25 7.49
N VAL A 69 0.13 -0.96 6.34
CA VAL A 69 0.10 -1.87 5.21
C VAL A 69 1.50 -2.11 4.65
N GLY A 70 2.34 -1.08 4.57
CA GLY A 70 3.74 -1.21 4.16
C GLY A 70 4.55 -2.14 5.08
N VAL A 71 4.43 -1.96 6.40
CA VAL A 71 5.10 -2.82 7.39
C VAL A 71 4.62 -4.27 7.29
N LEU A 72 3.30 -4.49 7.17
CA LEU A 72 2.73 -5.83 7.03
C LEU A 72 3.17 -6.49 5.71
N SER A 73 3.15 -5.75 4.60
CA SER A 73 3.64 -6.24 3.31
C SER A 73 5.11 -6.61 3.37
N GLY A 74 5.96 -5.76 3.94
CA GLY A 74 7.39 -6.03 4.09
C GLY A 74 7.68 -7.25 4.96
N ALA A 75 7.06 -7.33 6.14
CA ALA A 75 7.23 -8.46 7.06
C ALA A 75 6.74 -9.77 6.43
N PHE A 76 5.54 -9.75 5.82
CA PHE A 76 4.94 -10.95 5.24
C PHE A 76 5.69 -11.40 3.99
N SER A 77 6.02 -10.49 3.07
CA SER A 77 6.75 -10.83 1.85
C SER A 77 8.18 -11.30 2.13
N GLY A 78 8.90 -10.67 3.06
CA GLY A 78 10.25 -11.09 3.44
C GLY A 78 10.27 -12.48 4.08
N ALA A 79 9.38 -12.73 5.04
CA ALA A 79 9.31 -14.01 5.76
C ALA A 79 8.71 -15.17 4.94
N THR A 80 8.10 -14.89 3.78
CA THR A 80 7.51 -15.92 2.91
C THR A 80 8.22 -15.98 1.56
N LEU A 81 7.86 -15.08 0.64
CA LEU A 81 8.40 -14.99 -0.71
C LEU A 81 9.91 -14.74 -0.72
N GLY A 82 10.41 -13.89 0.18
CA GLY A 82 11.82 -13.58 0.35
C GLY A 82 12.63 -14.83 0.66
N LEU A 83 12.25 -15.58 1.72
CA LEU A 83 12.91 -16.84 2.07
C LEU A 83 12.84 -17.89 0.95
N ARG A 84 11.71 -18.02 0.26
CA ARG A 84 11.58 -18.94 -0.88
C ARG A 84 12.53 -18.56 -2.01
N PHE A 85 12.61 -17.27 -2.32
CA PHE A 85 13.50 -16.75 -3.36
C PHE A 85 14.97 -16.91 -2.96
N SER A 86 15.31 -16.69 -1.69
CA SER A 86 16.64 -16.98 -1.13
C SER A 86 17.03 -18.45 -1.29
N GLN A 87 16.11 -19.39 -1.00
CA GLN A 87 16.37 -20.83 -1.17
C GLN A 87 16.61 -21.19 -2.64
N TRP A 88 15.82 -20.62 -3.54
CA TRP A 88 15.98 -20.82 -4.98
C TRP A 88 17.33 -20.28 -5.47
N LEU A 89 17.74 -19.09 -5.00
CA LEU A 89 19.07 -18.50 -5.26
C LEU A 89 20.20 -19.36 -4.69
N GLY A 90 20.04 -19.90 -3.49
CA GLY A 90 21.01 -20.84 -2.90
C GLY A 90 21.16 -22.10 -3.74
N GLY A 91 20.07 -22.60 -4.35
CA GLY A 91 20.10 -23.71 -5.31
C GLY A 91 20.91 -23.44 -6.58
N MET A 92 21.19 -22.17 -6.89
CA MET A 92 22.05 -21.75 -8.01
C MET A 92 23.53 -21.63 -7.63
N GLY A 93 23.90 -21.91 -6.37
CA GLY A 93 25.29 -21.84 -5.90
C GLY A 93 25.68 -20.49 -5.29
N LEU A 94 24.72 -19.59 -5.00
CA LEU A 94 25.00 -18.36 -4.27
C LEU A 94 25.36 -18.65 -2.81
N ALA A 95 26.31 -17.89 -2.27
CA ALA A 95 26.67 -17.95 -0.85
C ALA A 95 25.43 -17.65 0.02
N PRO A 96 25.24 -18.32 1.18
CA PRO A 96 24.02 -18.19 1.99
C PRO A 96 23.67 -16.74 2.35
N ALA A 97 24.66 -15.94 2.74
CA ALA A 97 24.46 -14.53 3.07
C ALA A 97 24.02 -13.69 1.85
N ALA A 98 24.57 -13.96 0.67
CA ALA A 98 24.19 -13.27 -0.56
C ALA A 98 22.79 -13.68 -1.02
N ALA A 99 22.48 -14.98 -0.95
CA ALA A 99 21.17 -15.51 -1.29
C ALA A 99 20.07 -14.94 -0.38
N GLU A 100 20.32 -14.82 0.93
CA GLU A 100 19.36 -14.23 1.87
C GLU A 100 19.14 -12.73 1.61
N ALA A 101 20.23 -11.96 1.46
CA ALA A 101 20.15 -10.52 1.21
C ALA A 101 19.45 -10.21 -0.12
N LEU A 102 19.79 -10.91 -1.19
CA LEU A 102 19.19 -10.72 -2.51
C LEU A 102 17.77 -11.27 -2.57
N GLY A 103 17.49 -12.36 -1.87
CA GLY A 103 16.17 -12.98 -1.83
C GLY A 103 15.15 -12.10 -1.13
N VAL A 104 15.42 -11.74 0.13
CA VAL A 104 14.54 -10.87 0.92
C VAL A 104 14.53 -9.45 0.36
N GLY A 105 15.71 -8.87 0.12
CA GLY A 105 15.83 -7.51 -0.38
C GLY A 105 15.20 -7.33 -1.76
N GLY A 106 15.44 -8.28 -2.68
CA GLY A 106 14.86 -8.25 -4.03
C GLY A 106 13.35 -8.30 -4.00
N VAL A 107 12.76 -9.23 -3.24
CA VAL A 107 11.30 -9.35 -3.10
C VAL A 107 10.68 -8.09 -2.52
N VAL A 108 11.26 -7.53 -1.45
CA VAL A 108 10.76 -6.30 -0.83
C VAL A 108 10.82 -5.13 -1.82
N VAL A 109 11.93 -4.98 -2.54
CA VAL A 109 12.09 -3.92 -3.56
C VAL A 109 11.05 -4.07 -4.67
N THR A 110 10.85 -5.26 -5.22
CA THR A 110 9.87 -5.52 -6.29
C THR A 110 8.42 -5.30 -5.85
N ILE A 111 8.10 -5.51 -4.57
CA ILE A 111 6.74 -5.25 -4.06
C ILE A 111 6.56 -3.76 -3.74
N THR A 112 7.64 -3.07 -3.36
CA THR A 112 7.58 -1.67 -2.95
C THR A 112 7.63 -0.69 -4.13
N TYR A 113 8.33 -1.04 -5.22
CA TYR A 113 8.57 -0.20 -6.40
C TYR A 113 8.12 -0.87 -7.69
#